data_AF-A0A3Q2X217-F1
#
_entry.id   AF-A0A3Q2X217-F1
#
_cell.length_a   1.000
_cell.length_b   1.000
_cell.length_c   1.000
_cell.angle_alpha   90.00
_cell.angle_beta   90.00
_cell.angle_gamma   90.00
#
_symmetry.space_group_name_H-M   'P 1'
#
loop_
_entity.id
_entity.type
_entity.pdbx_description
1 polymer ?
#
loop_
_entity_poly.entity_id
_entity_poly.type
_entity_poly.pdbx_seq_one_letter_code
_entity_poly.pdbx_strand_id
1 'polypeptide(L)'
;MRRLGQKIAKGQLLHRERYPCCSTNMPVVRIFSKVAKQALLSTPGCGCQPLTVAVRNISFSPRQVTSDASFHSVSFSETDHPKVLITGGLGQLGVGLAKLLRKRYGKNNVILSDIRKPQNSVFHSGPFIYSDILDYKNLREIVVNNRITWLVHYSALLSAVGEANVALARSVNITGLHNILDIAAEHGLRLFVPSTIGAFGPTSPRNPTPDLCVQRPRTIYGVSKVHAELMGEYYHHRYGLDFRCLRYPGIISADSMPGGGTTDYAVQIFHDAIKTGKFECNLRPDTRLPMMYIDDCLRATLEVMEAPAETLSMRTYNINAMSFTPEELAQELQKQMPELEVTYEVDPVRQAIADSWPMNFDDSNARNDWAWKHDYDLPELVQTMLNFFGSETRMARFN
;
A
#
# COMPACT_ATOMS: atom_id res chain seq x y z
N MET A 1 8.83 -9.55 60.17
CA MET A 1 8.34 -10.92 60.42
C MET A 1 6.92 -11.06 59.86
N ARG A 2 6.69 -12.12 59.05
CA ARG A 2 5.40 -12.83 58.75
C ARG A 2 4.22 -11.98 58.23
N ARG A 3 3.85 -12.08 56.93
CA ARG A 3 3.01 -13.11 56.23
C ARG A 3 1.49 -12.94 56.42
N LEU A 4 0.79 -13.21 55.30
CA LEU A 4 -0.63 -13.58 55.11
C LEU A 4 -1.63 -12.41 55.06
N GLY A 5 -2.64 -12.38 54.19
CA GLY A 5 -3.16 -13.37 53.25
C GLY A 5 -4.47 -12.88 52.60
N GLN A 6 -4.92 -13.65 51.60
CA GLN A 6 -6.15 -13.51 50.80
C GLN A 6 -7.46 -13.37 51.60
N LYS A 7 -8.48 -12.73 50.99
CA LYS A 7 -9.91 -13.16 50.95
C LYS A 7 -10.69 -12.29 49.93
N ILE A 8 -11.14 -12.84 48.81
CA ILE A 8 -12.47 -13.45 48.51
C ILE A 8 -13.62 -12.45 48.27
N ALA A 9 -14.11 -12.55 47.03
CA ALA A 9 -15.41 -12.24 46.40
C ALA A 9 -16.63 -11.80 47.24
N LYS A 10 -17.42 -10.90 46.65
CA LYS A 10 -18.90 -10.92 46.61
C LYS A 10 -19.41 -10.19 45.37
N GLY A 11 -20.26 -10.86 44.60
CA GLY A 11 -21.06 -10.25 43.53
C GLY A 11 -22.47 -9.89 43.99
N GLN A 12 -23.14 -9.03 43.22
CA GLN A 12 -24.60 -8.82 43.11
C GLN A 12 -24.83 -7.88 41.91
N LEU A 13 -25.24 -8.40 40.76
CA LEU A 13 -26.61 -8.43 40.21
C LEU A 13 -27.38 -7.09 40.13
N LEU A 14 -27.72 -6.78 38.86
CA LEU A 14 -28.95 -6.16 38.34
C LEU A 14 -29.22 -4.67 38.63
N HIS A 15 -29.18 -3.86 37.56
CA HIS A 15 -30.39 -3.21 37.07
C HIS A 15 -30.27 -2.87 35.57
N ARG A 16 -31.24 -3.38 34.79
CA ARG A 16 -31.52 -2.97 33.41
C ARG A 16 -32.33 -1.68 33.46
N GLU A 17 -31.89 -0.64 32.76
CA GLU A 17 -32.75 0.49 32.39
C GLU A 17 -33.00 0.48 30.88
N ARG A 18 -34.29 0.49 30.54
CA ARG A 18 -34.83 0.62 29.19
C ARG A 18 -34.94 2.11 28.89
N TYR A 19 -34.48 2.56 27.73
CA TYR A 19 -34.81 3.89 27.20
C TYR A 19 -35.92 3.76 26.13
N PRO A 20 -36.91 4.67 26.10
CA PRO A 20 -38.09 4.55 25.23
C PRO A 20 -37.88 5.15 23.83
N CYS A 21 -38.61 4.57 22.87
CA CYS A 21 -38.88 5.10 21.54
C CYS A 21 -39.32 6.57 21.56
N CYS A 22 -38.74 7.38 20.67
CA CYS A 22 -39.41 8.57 20.15
C CYS A 22 -39.19 8.66 18.64
N SER A 23 -40.30 8.62 17.93
CA SER A 23 -40.47 8.80 16.49
C SER A 23 -40.38 10.27 16.10
N THR A 24 -39.57 10.61 15.11
CA THR A 24 -39.71 11.87 14.36
C THR A 24 -39.52 11.62 12.86
N ASN A 25 -40.50 12.10 12.11
CA ASN A 25 -40.63 12.02 10.65
C ASN A 25 -39.52 12.80 9.93
N MET A 26 -38.98 12.22 8.85
CA MET A 26 -38.36 12.96 7.76
C MET A 26 -38.91 12.45 6.41
N PRO A 27 -39.23 13.34 5.45
CA PRO A 27 -39.88 12.95 4.21
C PRO A 27 -38.88 12.37 3.21
N VAL A 28 -39.18 11.18 2.70
CA VAL A 28 -38.46 10.50 1.62
C VAL A 28 -38.94 11.06 0.28
N VAL A 29 -38.04 11.70 -0.46
CA VAL A 29 -38.23 12.04 -1.87
C VAL A 29 -38.08 10.76 -2.71
N ARG A 30 -39.19 10.23 -3.22
CA ARG A 30 -39.21 9.12 -4.18
C ARG A 30 -39.06 9.67 -5.59
N ILE A 31 -37.92 9.42 -6.24
CA ILE A 31 -37.76 9.53 -7.69
C ILE A 31 -38.23 8.21 -8.30
N PHE A 32 -39.30 8.27 -9.09
CA PHE A 32 -39.82 7.13 -9.85
C PHE A 32 -38.97 6.92 -11.11
N SER A 33 -38.34 5.76 -11.22
CA SER A 33 -38.00 5.14 -12.50
C SER A 33 -39.22 4.38 -13.02
N LYS A 34 -39.59 4.57 -14.28
CA LYS A 34 -40.50 3.67 -14.99
C LYS A 34 -39.89 3.26 -16.32
N VAL A 35 -39.50 1.98 -16.37
CA VAL A 35 -39.21 1.23 -17.58
C VAL A 35 -40.53 0.73 -18.19
N ALA A 36 -40.51 0.65 -19.51
CA ALA A 36 -41.57 0.30 -20.44
C ALA A 36 -42.23 -1.08 -20.21
N LYS A 37 -43.49 -1.21 -20.68
CA LYS A 37 -44.02 -2.30 -21.51
C LYS A 37 -45.53 -2.14 -21.72
N GLN A 38 -45.98 -2.07 -22.97
CA GLN A 38 -47.12 -2.88 -23.43
C GLN A 38 -47.16 -2.93 -24.96
N ALA A 39 -47.37 -4.15 -25.45
CA ALA A 39 -47.58 -4.51 -26.84
C ALA A 39 -49.07 -4.90 -27.03
N LEU A 40 -49.60 -4.71 -28.24
CA LEU A 40 -50.35 -5.68 -29.06
C LEU A 40 -51.44 -5.04 -29.96
N LEU A 41 -51.30 -5.31 -31.26
CA LEU A 41 -52.28 -5.78 -32.25
C LEU A 41 -53.33 -4.85 -32.94
N SER A 42 -53.20 -4.85 -34.28
CA SER A 42 -54.20 -5.02 -35.36
C SER A 42 -55.18 -3.90 -35.80
N THR A 43 -55.08 -3.62 -37.11
CA THR A 43 -55.86 -2.84 -38.12
C THR A 43 -57.33 -3.30 -38.33
N PRO A 44 -58.20 -2.76 -39.26
CA PRO A 44 -58.00 -1.76 -40.36
C PRO A 44 -59.16 -0.72 -40.58
N GLY A 45 -58.96 0.23 -41.54
CA GLY A 45 -60.05 0.76 -42.40
C GLY A 45 -60.17 2.28 -42.63
N CYS A 46 -59.89 2.73 -43.87
CA CYS A 46 -60.51 3.79 -44.70
C CYS A 46 -60.90 5.14 -44.04
N GLY A 47 -60.50 6.36 -44.43
CA GLY A 47 -60.15 6.97 -45.71
C GLY A 47 -60.94 8.30 -45.83
N CYS A 48 -60.27 9.47 -45.93
CA CYS A 48 -60.72 10.75 -46.55
C CYS A 48 -59.89 11.98 -46.10
N GLN A 49 -59.11 12.53 -47.04
CA GLN A 49 -58.60 13.89 -47.33
C GLN A 49 -58.36 15.01 -46.26
N PRO A 50 -57.43 15.96 -46.54
CA PRO A 50 -56.66 16.67 -45.52
C PRO A 50 -57.17 18.07 -45.18
N LEU A 51 -56.97 18.49 -43.93
CA LEU A 51 -57.04 19.89 -43.49
C LEU A 51 -55.63 20.45 -43.36
N THR A 52 -55.30 21.37 -44.26
CA THR A 52 -54.09 22.19 -44.25
C THR A 52 -54.12 23.18 -43.10
N VAL A 53 -53.15 23.10 -42.18
CA VAL A 53 -52.80 24.20 -41.28
C VAL A 53 -51.36 24.63 -41.60
N ALA A 54 -51.22 25.90 -41.99
CA ALA A 54 -49.96 26.50 -42.38
C ALA A 54 -49.01 26.60 -41.18
N VAL A 55 -47.88 25.89 -41.25
CA VAL A 55 -46.73 26.13 -40.35
C VAL A 55 -45.68 26.87 -41.17
N ARG A 56 -45.33 28.07 -40.68
CA ARG A 56 -44.31 28.94 -41.27
C ARG A 56 -42.95 28.25 -41.26
N ASN A 57 -42.38 28.04 -42.43
CA ASN A 57 -40.98 27.66 -42.60
C ASN A 57 -40.09 28.88 -42.33
N ILE A 58 -39.32 28.85 -41.24
CA ILE A 58 -38.15 29.72 -41.08
C ILE A 58 -36.96 28.94 -41.63
N SER A 59 -36.52 29.35 -42.81
CA SER A 59 -35.28 28.90 -43.43
C SER A 59 -34.09 29.46 -42.65
N PHE A 60 -33.23 28.58 -42.11
CA PHE A 60 -31.92 28.97 -41.59
C PHE A 60 -30.89 28.78 -42.71
N SER A 61 -30.42 29.91 -43.23
CA SER A 61 -29.26 29.99 -44.12
C SER A 61 -27.96 29.66 -43.35
N PRO A 62 -27.02 28.88 -43.91
CA PRO A 62 -25.78 28.56 -43.24
C PRO A 62 -24.88 29.79 -43.22
N ARG A 63 -24.74 30.44 -42.06
CA ARG A 63 -23.67 31.43 -41.86
C ARG A 63 -22.33 30.69 -41.81
N GLN A 64 -21.49 30.99 -42.79
CA GLN A 64 -20.06 30.68 -42.79
C GLN A 64 -19.43 31.10 -41.45
N VAL A 65 -18.91 30.12 -40.73
CA VAL A 65 -18.04 30.36 -39.58
C VAL A 65 -16.63 30.60 -40.13
N THR A 66 -16.09 31.77 -39.85
CA THR A 66 -14.73 32.18 -40.17
C THR A 66 -13.72 31.22 -39.50
N SER A 67 -12.79 30.71 -40.30
CA SER A 67 -11.80 29.68 -39.94
C SER A 67 -10.59 30.23 -39.17
N ASP A 68 -10.81 31.05 -38.15
CA ASP A 68 -9.75 31.56 -37.29
C ASP A 68 -10.08 31.30 -35.82
N ALA A 69 -10.08 30.03 -35.47
CA ALA A 69 -9.81 29.60 -34.11
C ALA A 69 -8.58 28.70 -34.21
N SER A 70 -7.42 29.33 -34.12
CA SER A 70 -6.15 28.67 -33.83
C SER A 70 -6.33 27.86 -32.55
N PHE A 71 -6.70 26.59 -32.70
CA PHE A 71 -6.40 25.58 -31.70
C PHE A 71 -4.89 25.64 -31.54
N HIS A 72 -4.44 26.29 -30.47
CA HIS A 72 -3.12 26.02 -29.95
C HIS A 72 -3.12 24.53 -29.62
N SER A 73 -2.63 23.74 -30.58
CA SER A 73 -2.06 22.43 -30.33
C SER A 73 -1.07 22.67 -29.21
N VAL A 74 -1.44 22.27 -27.99
CA VAL A 74 -0.48 22.19 -26.90
C VAL A 74 0.52 21.17 -27.39
N SER A 75 1.66 21.67 -27.86
CA SER A 75 2.81 20.85 -28.19
C SER A 75 3.22 20.17 -26.90
N PHE A 76 2.86 18.88 -26.76
CA PHE A 76 3.42 18.03 -25.74
C PHE A 76 4.90 17.84 -26.08
N SER A 77 5.75 18.68 -25.52
CA SER A 77 7.15 18.35 -25.32
C SER A 77 7.75 19.21 -24.22
N GLU A 78 7.78 18.65 -23.02
CA GLU A 78 8.96 18.62 -22.16
C GLU A 78 8.78 17.48 -21.13
N THR A 79 9.13 16.27 -21.59
CA THR A 79 9.11 14.95 -20.94
C THR A 79 7.75 14.35 -20.59
N ASP A 80 7.40 13.27 -21.30
CA ASP A 80 6.24 12.36 -21.14
C ASP A 80 6.22 11.58 -19.79
N HIS A 81 6.86 12.13 -18.76
CA HIS A 81 7.09 11.45 -17.49
C HIS A 81 5.97 11.74 -16.50
N PRO A 82 5.59 10.74 -15.67
CA PRO A 82 4.55 10.94 -14.67
C PRO A 82 4.99 11.95 -13.60
N LYS A 83 4.02 12.74 -13.14
CA LYS A 83 4.12 13.51 -11.87
C LYS A 83 3.72 12.62 -10.71
N VAL A 84 4.69 12.24 -9.88
CA VAL A 84 4.54 11.28 -8.80
C VAL A 84 4.45 11.98 -7.43
N LEU A 85 3.45 11.59 -6.64
CA LEU A 85 3.37 11.90 -5.21
C LEU A 85 3.60 10.63 -4.39
N ILE A 86 4.52 10.67 -3.42
CA ILE A 86 4.76 9.57 -2.48
C ILE A 86 4.37 10.04 -1.08
N THR A 87 3.25 9.52 -0.55
CA THR A 87 2.79 9.83 0.83
C THR A 87 3.46 8.90 1.85
N GLY A 88 3.76 9.37 3.06
CA GLY A 88 4.54 8.60 4.04
C GLY A 88 5.99 8.38 3.59
N GLY A 89 6.51 9.32 2.81
CA GLY A 89 7.76 9.18 2.06
C GLY A 89 9.03 9.21 2.90
N LEU A 90 8.95 9.53 4.20
CA LEU A 90 10.11 9.50 5.10
C LEU A 90 10.25 8.17 5.85
N GLY A 91 9.45 7.15 5.53
CA GLY A 91 9.61 5.79 6.04
C GLY A 91 10.76 5.03 5.37
N GLN A 92 10.96 3.78 5.78
CA GLN A 92 12.02 2.88 5.27
C GLN A 92 12.08 2.84 3.74
N LEU A 93 10.94 2.75 3.06
CA LEU A 93 10.88 2.56 1.61
C LEU A 93 10.82 3.88 0.83
N GLY A 94 10.30 4.95 1.43
CA GLY A 94 9.90 6.16 0.70
C GLY A 94 11.07 6.94 0.11
N VAL A 95 12.15 7.11 0.87
CA VAL A 95 13.36 7.82 0.41
C VAL A 95 14.07 7.05 -0.71
N GLY A 96 14.20 5.73 -0.55
CA GLY A 96 14.77 4.86 -1.57
C GLY A 96 13.96 4.90 -2.86
N LEU A 97 12.63 4.77 -2.78
CA LEU A 97 11.75 4.88 -3.95
C LEU A 97 11.87 6.26 -4.61
N ALA A 98 11.87 7.33 -3.83
CA ALA A 98 12.01 8.69 -4.36
C ALA A 98 13.33 8.86 -5.12
N LYS A 99 14.43 8.31 -4.62
CA LYS A 99 15.73 8.32 -5.30
C LYS A 99 15.66 7.57 -6.64
N LEU A 100 15.08 6.37 -6.65
CA LEU A 100 14.89 5.56 -7.86
C LEU A 100 14.05 6.31 -8.90
N LEU A 101 12.88 6.82 -8.51
CA LEU A 101 11.96 7.52 -9.41
C LEU A 101 12.52 8.86 -9.89
N ARG A 102 13.25 9.61 -9.05
CA ARG A 102 13.89 10.88 -9.47
C ARG A 102 15.00 10.65 -10.48
N LYS A 103 15.76 9.55 -10.34
CA LYS A 103 16.75 9.15 -11.34
C LYS A 103 16.10 8.79 -12.67
N ARG A 104 14.92 8.15 -12.63
CA ARG A 104 14.20 7.70 -13.84
C ARG A 104 13.41 8.80 -14.53
N TYR A 105 12.62 9.55 -13.78
CA TYR A 105 11.65 10.52 -14.31
C TYR A 105 12.09 11.97 -14.14
N GLY A 106 13.12 12.25 -13.35
CA GLY A 106 13.64 13.60 -13.07
C GLY A 106 13.30 14.10 -11.67
N LYS A 107 14.22 14.88 -11.09
CA LYS A 107 14.15 15.39 -9.71
C LYS A 107 12.82 16.10 -9.38
N ASN A 108 12.33 16.94 -10.30
CA ASN A 108 11.13 17.77 -10.10
C ASN A 108 9.82 17.06 -10.46
N ASN A 109 9.88 15.80 -10.89
CA ASN A 109 8.70 14.99 -11.20
C ASN A 109 8.27 14.11 -10.04
N VAL A 110 9.04 14.06 -8.95
CA VAL A 110 8.73 13.22 -7.78
C VAL A 110 8.70 14.08 -6.52
N ILE A 111 7.50 14.21 -5.97
CA ILE A 111 7.21 14.93 -4.75
C ILE A 111 7.08 13.93 -3.60
N LEU A 112 7.88 14.14 -2.56
CA LEU A 112 7.82 13.35 -1.33
C LEU A 112 6.90 14.07 -0.33
N SER A 113 6.06 13.35 0.41
CA SER A 113 5.26 13.94 1.48
C SER A 113 5.18 13.07 2.72
N ASP A 114 5.12 13.71 3.89
CA ASP A 114 5.03 13.08 5.21
C ASP A 114 4.55 14.13 6.23
N ILE A 115 4.10 13.67 7.40
CA ILE A 115 3.77 14.53 8.54
C ILE A 115 5.01 14.91 9.36
N ARG A 116 6.14 14.24 9.13
CA ARG A 116 7.41 14.53 9.82
C ARG A 116 8.25 15.52 9.02
N LYS A 117 9.12 16.23 9.73
CA LYS A 117 10.13 17.10 9.11
C LYS A 117 11.22 16.24 8.44
N PRO A 118 11.55 16.46 7.15
CA PRO A 118 12.62 15.73 6.48
C PRO A 118 13.99 16.14 7.02
N GLN A 119 14.94 15.22 7.00
CA GLN A 119 16.35 15.56 7.17
C GLN A 119 16.82 16.47 6.03
N ASN A 120 17.84 17.31 6.26
CA ASN A 120 18.34 18.25 5.27
C ASN A 120 18.79 17.57 3.97
N SER A 121 19.43 16.40 4.06
CA SER A 121 19.84 15.60 2.90
C SER A 121 18.65 15.20 2.02
N VAL A 122 17.57 14.72 2.65
CA VAL A 122 16.33 14.34 1.97
C VAL A 122 15.61 15.57 1.40
N PHE A 123 15.53 16.66 2.15
CA PHE A 123 14.90 17.91 1.69
C PHE A 123 15.59 18.49 0.45
N HIS A 124 16.92 18.49 0.40
CA HIS A 124 17.66 19.00 -0.77
C HIS A 124 17.66 18.04 -1.96
N SER A 125 17.30 16.76 -1.75
CA SER A 125 17.25 15.75 -2.81
C SER A 125 16.11 15.95 -3.81
N GLY A 126 15.08 16.75 -3.49
CA GLY A 126 13.98 17.11 -4.40
C GLY A 126 12.76 17.66 -3.66
N PRO A 127 11.65 17.93 -4.38
CA PRO A 127 10.46 18.51 -3.79
C PRO A 127 9.92 17.70 -2.61
N PHE A 128 9.59 18.41 -1.52
CA PHE A 128 8.96 17.85 -0.33
C PHE A 128 7.78 18.72 0.07
N ILE A 129 6.66 18.10 0.43
CA ILE A 129 5.45 18.78 0.92
C ILE A 129 4.98 18.12 2.21
N TYR A 130 4.70 18.91 3.25
CA TYR A 130 4.02 18.37 4.42
C TYR A 130 2.60 17.94 4.04
N SER A 131 2.20 16.72 4.40
CA SER A 131 0.85 16.24 4.11
C SER A 131 0.42 15.22 5.16
N ASP A 132 -0.74 15.47 5.77
CA ASP A 132 -1.46 14.49 6.60
C ASP A 132 -2.51 13.81 5.73
N ILE A 133 -2.48 12.47 5.68
CA ILE A 133 -3.42 11.68 4.92
C ILE A 133 -4.86 11.77 5.43
N LEU A 134 -5.06 12.27 6.66
CA LEU A 134 -6.38 12.50 7.23
C LEU A 134 -6.99 13.84 6.79
N ASP A 135 -6.19 14.75 6.26
CA ASP A 135 -6.67 16.03 5.71
C ASP A 135 -6.98 15.89 4.22
N TYR A 136 -8.21 15.46 3.94
CA TYR A 136 -8.74 15.30 2.58
C TYR A 136 -8.58 16.57 1.73
N LYS A 137 -8.81 17.75 2.31
CA LYS A 137 -8.78 19.02 1.56
C LYS A 137 -7.36 19.35 1.13
N ASN A 138 -6.41 19.23 2.06
CA ASN A 138 -5.00 19.45 1.77
C ASN A 138 -4.47 18.45 0.73
N LEU A 139 -4.80 17.16 0.85
CA LEU A 139 -4.42 16.15 -0.15
C LEU A 139 -4.95 16.50 -1.55
N ARG A 140 -6.21 16.92 -1.64
CA ARG A 140 -6.82 17.31 -2.91
C ARG A 140 -6.12 18.52 -3.52
N GLU A 141 -5.81 19.54 -2.71
CA GLU A 141 -5.05 20.70 -3.16
C GLU A 141 -3.66 20.31 -3.67
N ILE A 142 -2.94 19.43 -2.98
CA ILE A 142 -1.63 18.94 -3.40
C ILE A 142 -1.74 18.24 -4.76
N VAL A 143 -2.71 17.35 -4.94
CA VAL A 143 -2.91 16.61 -6.19
C VAL A 143 -3.19 17.55 -7.36
N VAL A 144 -4.12 18.49 -7.20
CA VAL A 144 -4.52 19.43 -8.26
C VAL A 144 -3.39 20.41 -8.59
N ASN A 145 -2.81 21.06 -7.58
CA ASN A 145 -1.83 22.13 -7.80
C ASN A 145 -0.53 21.61 -8.41
N ASN A 146 -0.15 20.37 -8.12
CA ASN A 146 1.06 19.76 -8.65
C ASN A 146 0.82 18.87 -9.88
N ARG A 147 -0.43 18.78 -10.36
CA ARG A 147 -0.84 17.94 -11.50
C ARG A 147 -0.37 16.50 -11.34
N ILE A 148 -0.59 15.94 -10.16
CA ILE A 148 -0.19 14.56 -9.87
C ILE A 148 -0.92 13.62 -10.82
N THR A 149 -0.21 12.61 -11.31
CA THR A 149 -0.73 11.56 -12.20
C THR A 149 -0.53 10.18 -11.58
N TRP A 150 0.54 9.99 -10.82
CA TRP A 150 0.83 8.76 -10.07
C TRP A 150 0.89 9.05 -8.58
N LEU A 151 0.28 8.20 -7.77
CA LEU A 151 0.31 8.29 -6.32
C LEU A 151 0.80 6.97 -5.72
N VAL A 152 1.86 7.02 -4.93
CA VAL A 152 2.36 5.89 -4.13
C VAL A 152 2.03 6.14 -2.67
N HIS A 153 1.16 5.30 -2.10
CA HIS A 153 0.64 5.50 -0.75
C HIS A 153 1.38 4.64 0.29
N TYR A 154 2.45 5.17 0.89
CA TYR A 154 3.24 4.48 1.93
C TYR A 154 2.87 4.86 3.37
N SER A 155 2.03 5.87 3.58
CA SER A 155 1.62 6.29 4.93
C SER A 155 0.80 5.20 5.63
N ALA A 156 1.35 4.61 6.69
CA ALA A 156 0.65 3.64 7.53
C ALA A 156 1.27 3.55 8.93
N LEU A 157 0.48 3.09 9.90
CA LEU A 157 0.99 2.52 11.14
C LEU A 157 1.08 1.00 11.01
N LEU A 158 2.27 0.45 11.25
CA LEU A 158 2.60 -0.98 11.10
C LEU A 158 2.08 -1.83 12.27
N SER A 159 2.31 -3.14 12.22
CA SER A 159 1.75 -4.14 13.15
C SER A 159 1.97 -3.81 14.64
N ALA A 160 3.21 -3.80 15.12
CA ALA A 160 3.50 -3.64 16.55
C ALA A 160 3.00 -2.31 17.11
N VAL A 161 3.25 -1.20 16.39
CA VAL A 161 2.79 0.14 16.78
C VAL A 161 1.27 0.27 16.69
N GLY A 162 0.66 -0.39 15.71
CA GLY A 162 -0.78 -0.39 15.50
C GLY A 162 -1.53 -1.10 16.61
N GLU A 163 -1.02 -2.21 17.14
CA GLU A 163 -1.61 -2.90 18.30
C GLU A 163 -1.52 -2.04 19.57
N ALA A 164 -0.45 -1.25 19.72
CA ALA A 164 -0.32 -0.31 20.84
C ALA A 164 -1.31 0.88 20.72
N ASN A 165 -1.75 1.24 19.52
CA ASN A 165 -2.71 2.33 19.29
C ASN A 165 -3.69 2.03 18.13
N VAL A 166 -4.64 1.13 18.41
CA VAL A 166 -5.62 0.64 17.43
C VAL A 166 -6.47 1.76 16.83
N ALA A 167 -6.84 2.75 17.63
CA ALA A 167 -7.67 3.88 17.17
C ALA A 167 -6.92 4.71 16.11
N LEU A 168 -5.65 5.04 16.38
CA LEU A 168 -4.81 5.78 15.43
C LEU A 168 -4.53 4.96 14.18
N ALA A 169 -4.20 3.67 14.32
CA ALA A 169 -3.96 2.78 13.20
C ALA A 169 -5.19 2.66 12.29
N ARG A 170 -6.39 2.56 12.87
CA ARG A 170 -7.65 2.54 12.10
C ARG A 170 -7.85 3.85 11.35
N SER A 171 -7.68 4.99 12.01
CA SER A 171 -7.84 6.29 11.36
C SER A 171 -6.87 6.44 10.18
N VAL A 172 -5.58 6.22 10.42
CA VAL A 172 -4.56 6.39 9.37
C VAL A 172 -4.73 5.35 8.26
N ASN A 173 -4.81 4.07 8.58
CA ASN A 173 -4.75 3.02 7.57
C ASN A 173 -6.07 2.81 6.81
N ILE A 174 -7.22 3.10 7.44
CA ILE A 174 -8.55 2.91 6.81
C ILE A 174 -9.07 4.24 6.29
N THR A 175 -9.23 5.25 7.16
CA THR A 175 -9.77 6.55 6.73
C THR A 175 -8.81 7.28 5.79
N GLY A 176 -7.50 7.22 6.06
CA GLY A 176 -6.49 7.78 5.15
C GLY A 176 -6.50 7.12 3.77
N LEU A 177 -6.67 5.79 3.72
CA LEU A 177 -6.84 5.07 2.46
C LEU A 177 -8.09 5.54 1.70
N HIS A 178 -9.23 5.70 2.39
CA HIS A 178 -10.46 6.19 1.75
C HIS A 178 -10.25 7.56 1.10
N ASN A 179 -9.59 8.49 1.79
CA ASN A 179 -9.25 9.79 1.23
C ASN A 179 -8.41 9.65 -0.05
N ILE A 180 -7.40 8.79 -0.04
CA ILE A 180 -6.52 8.55 -1.19
C ILE A 180 -7.27 7.93 -2.36
N LEU A 181 -8.13 6.93 -2.11
CA LEU A 181 -8.94 6.28 -3.14
C LEU A 181 -9.91 7.25 -3.81
N ASP A 182 -10.61 8.08 -3.02
CA ASP A 182 -11.56 9.06 -3.53
C ASP A 182 -10.85 10.11 -4.40
N ILE A 183 -9.73 10.65 -3.93
CA ILE A 183 -8.94 11.64 -4.69
C ILE A 183 -8.36 11.01 -5.96
N ALA A 184 -7.86 9.77 -5.87
CA ALA A 184 -7.30 9.09 -7.03
C ALA A 184 -8.37 8.82 -8.11
N ALA A 185 -9.58 8.44 -7.70
CA ALA A 185 -10.70 8.25 -8.62
C ALA A 185 -11.22 9.58 -9.19
N GLU A 186 -11.36 10.63 -8.37
CA GLU A 186 -11.82 11.96 -8.81
C GLU A 186 -10.91 12.55 -9.90
N HIS A 187 -9.60 12.32 -9.79
CA HIS A 187 -8.59 12.93 -10.66
C HIS A 187 -7.93 11.97 -11.66
N GLY A 188 -8.41 10.72 -11.76
CA GLY A 188 -7.92 9.75 -12.74
C GLY A 188 -6.44 9.37 -12.54
N LEU A 189 -6.01 9.21 -11.29
CA LEU A 189 -4.63 8.87 -10.96
C LEU A 189 -4.35 7.37 -11.13
N ARG A 190 -3.08 7.02 -11.39
CA ARG A 190 -2.56 5.67 -11.12
C ARG A 190 -2.18 5.57 -9.64
N LEU A 191 -2.76 4.62 -8.93
CA LEU A 191 -2.60 4.48 -7.48
C LEU A 191 -1.86 3.18 -7.14
N PHE A 192 -0.72 3.31 -6.47
CA PHE A 192 -0.04 2.21 -5.81
C PHE A 192 -0.31 2.21 -4.31
N VAL A 193 -0.72 1.06 -3.78
CA VAL A 193 -0.78 0.83 -2.33
C VAL A 193 -0.07 -0.48 -2.01
N PRO A 194 1.02 -0.48 -1.21
CA PRO A 194 1.62 -1.74 -0.77
C PRO A 194 0.73 -2.43 0.26
N SER A 195 0.58 -3.73 0.11
CA SER A 195 0.11 -4.64 1.15
C SER A 195 1.30 -5.40 1.73
N THR A 196 1.06 -6.53 2.40
CA THR A 196 2.03 -7.14 3.31
C THR A 196 1.69 -8.61 3.61
N ILE A 197 2.69 -9.39 4.00
CA ILE A 197 2.51 -10.70 4.68
C ILE A 197 1.57 -10.62 5.89
N GLY A 198 1.46 -9.44 6.53
CA GLY A 198 0.54 -9.22 7.64
C GLY A 198 -0.94 -9.28 7.26
N ALA A 199 -1.29 -9.26 5.96
CA ALA A 199 -2.67 -9.40 5.48
C ALA A 199 -3.18 -10.86 5.58
N PHE A 200 -2.30 -11.81 5.88
CA PHE A 200 -2.64 -13.21 6.11
C PHE A 200 -2.81 -13.52 7.60
N GLY A 201 -3.32 -14.70 7.91
CA GLY A 201 -3.46 -15.15 9.30
C GLY A 201 -3.37 -16.67 9.44
N PRO A 202 -3.65 -17.20 10.65
CA PRO A 202 -3.39 -18.61 10.97
C PRO A 202 -4.13 -19.64 10.09
N THR A 203 -5.21 -19.22 9.42
CA THR A 203 -6.00 -20.07 8.51
C THR A 203 -5.58 -19.96 7.05
N SER A 204 -4.61 -19.10 6.72
CA SER A 204 -4.06 -18.98 5.37
C SER A 204 -3.14 -20.16 5.08
N PRO A 205 -3.10 -20.69 3.85
CA PRO A 205 -2.03 -21.59 3.41
C PRO A 205 -0.68 -20.93 3.67
N ARG A 206 0.35 -21.68 4.09
CA ARG A 206 1.65 -21.11 4.49
C ARG A 206 2.81 -21.49 3.58
N ASN A 207 2.71 -22.57 2.80
CA ASN A 207 3.83 -23.09 2.00
C ASN A 207 3.38 -23.85 0.73
N PRO A 208 3.32 -23.18 -0.43
CA PRO A 208 3.33 -21.73 -0.55
C PRO A 208 1.96 -21.12 -0.22
N THR A 209 1.94 -19.81 0.01
CA THR A 209 0.70 -19.01 0.07
C THR A 209 0.44 -18.43 -1.33
N PRO A 210 -0.66 -18.80 -2.00
CA PRO A 210 -1.01 -18.27 -3.32
C PRO A 210 -1.63 -16.87 -3.22
N ASP A 211 -1.76 -16.18 -4.35
CA ASP A 211 -2.37 -14.83 -4.42
C ASP A 211 -3.82 -14.79 -3.93
N LEU A 212 -4.59 -15.83 -4.26
CA LEU A 212 -5.99 -16.00 -3.88
C LEU A 212 -6.11 -17.09 -2.82
N CYS A 213 -6.28 -16.70 -1.57
CA CYS A 213 -6.51 -17.63 -0.47
C CYS A 213 -7.31 -17.00 0.67
N VAL A 214 -7.52 -17.78 1.74
CA VAL A 214 -8.13 -17.25 2.97
C VAL A 214 -7.23 -16.17 3.56
N GLN A 215 -7.79 -14.99 3.84
CA GLN A 215 -7.15 -13.92 4.60
C GLN A 215 -7.98 -13.62 5.85
N ARG A 216 -7.50 -14.06 7.02
CA ARG A 216 -8.09 -13.78 8.33
C ARG A 216 -7.01 -13.32 9.32
N PRO A 217 -6.39 -12.16 9.07
CA PRO A 217 -5.36 -11.63 9.95
C PRO A 217 -5.93 -11.33 11.33
N ARG A 218 -5.05 -11.39 12.35
CA ARG A 218 -5.40 -11.14 13.77
C ARG A 218 -4.86 -9.83 14.32
N THR A 219 -4.33 -8.95 13.47
CA THR A 219 -3.83 -7.62 13.85
C THR A 219 -4.66 -6.54 13.17
N ILE A 220 -4.78 -5.36 13.78
CA ILE A 220 -5.48 -4.21 13.16
C ILE A 220 -4.78 -3.79 11.86
N TYR A 221 -3.46 -3.87 11.84
CA TYR A 221 -2.66 -3.60 10.63
C TYR A 221 -3.05 -4.57 9.50
N GLY A 222 -3.05 -5.88 9.77
CA GLY A 222 -3.44 -6.88 8.78
C GLY A 222 -4.87 -6.71 8.29
N VAL A 223 -5.82 -6.47 9.19
CA VAL A 223 -7.22 -6.19 8.83
C VAL A 223 -7.32 -4.98 7.90
N SER A 224 -6.61 -3.90 8.21
CA SER A 224 -6.61 -2.69 7.38
C SER A 224 -6.00 -2.92 5.98
N LYS A 225 -5.03 -3.85 5.86
CA LYS A 225 -4.39 -4.17 4.58
C LYS A 225 -5.25 -5.07 3.70
N VAL A 226 -5.94 -6.05 4.27
CA VAL A 226 -6.99 -6.80 3.54
C VAL A 226 -8.08 -5.85 3.04
N HIS A 227 -8.51 -4.91 3.90
CA HIS A 227 -9.44 -3.86 3.49
C HIS A 227 -8.90 -2.99 2.35
N ALA A 228 -7.60 -2.66 2.37
CA ALA A 228 -6.96 -1.89 1.30
C ALA A 228 -6.95 -2.61 -0.05
N GLU A 229 -6.63 -3.91 -0.05
CA GLU A 229 -6.67 -4.76 -1.25
C GLU A 229 -8.08 -4.75 -1.86
N LEU A 230 -9.09 -5.10 -1.04
CA LEU A 230 -10.47 -5.23 -1.50
C LEU A 230 -11.09 -3.90 -1.94
N MET A 231 -10.79 -2.81 -1.24
CA MET A 231 -11.27 -1.48 -1.62
C MET A 231 -10.62 -0.98 -2.91
N GLY A 232 -9.32 -1.18 -3.07
CA GLY A 232 -8.62 -0.81 -4.30
C GLY A 232 -9.14 -1.58 -5.51
N GLU A 233 -9.32 -2.89 -5.37
CA GLU A 233 -9.94 -3.74 -6.40
C GLU A 233 -11.37 -3.31 -6.71
N TYR A 234 -12.17 -2.99 -5.69
CA TYR A 234 -13.51 -2.45 -5.89
C TYR A 234 -13.49 -1.13 -6.68
N TYR A 235 -12.58 -0.20 -6.36
CA TYR A 235 -12.46 1.06 -7.10
C TYR A 235 -12.01 0.85 -8.55
N HIS A 236 -11.13 -0.13 -8.79
CA HIS A 236 -10.78 -0.55 -10.13
C HIS A 236 -12.01 -1.03 -10.91
N HIS A 237 -12.76 -1.99 -10.36
CA HIS A 237 -13.93 -2.56 -11.02
C HIS A 237 -15.09 -1.57 -11.19
N ARG A 238 -15.33 -0.72 -10.19
CA ARG A 238 -16.51 0.16 -10.15
C ARG A 238 -16.30 1.48 -10.88
N TYR A 239 -15.10 2.04 -10.80
CA TYR A 239 -14.80 3.40 -11.29
C TYR A 239 -13.70 3.43 -12.35
N GLY A 240 -13.03 2.30 -12.64
CA GLY A 240 -11.94 2.25 -13.60
C GLY A 240 -10.61 2.82 -13.08
N LEU A 241 -10.45 2.96 -11.75
CA LEU A 241 -9.21 3.42 -11.15
C LEU A 241 -8.05 2.46 -11.47
N ASP A 242 -6.91 2.96 -11.94
CA ASP A 242 -5.69 2.15 -12.16
C ASP A 242 -4.99 1.89 -10.80
N PHE A 243 -5.59 1.00 -10.01
CA PHE A 243 -5.11 0.57 -8.71
C PHE A 243 -4.13 -0.61 -8.85
N ARG A 244 -2.98 -0.55 -8.19
CA ARG A 244 -1.97 -1.62 -8.19
C ARG A 244 -1.45 -1.86 -6.78
N CYS A 245 -1.28 -3.13 -6.43
CA CYS A 245 -0.91 -3.54 -5.08
C CYS A 245 0.03 -4.74 -5.12
N LEU A 246 1.07 -4.67 -4.28
CA LEU A 246 2.00 -5.78 -4.04
C LEU A 246 2.01 -6.11 -2.54
N ARG A 247 1.93 -7.38 -2.19
CA ARG A 247 2.09 -7.86 -0.81
C ARG A 247 3.57 -8.04 -0.51
N TYR A 248 4.12 -7.12 0.27
CA TYR A 248 5.54 -7.17 0.61
C TYR A 248 5.84 -8.24 1.67
N PRO A 249 6.93 -9.01 1.48
CA PRO A 249 7.54 -9.80 2.55
C PRO A 249 8.24 -8.90 3.57
N GLY A 250 9.01 -9.49 4.50
CA GLY A 250 9.89 -8.68 5.36
C GLY A 250 10.97 -8.00 4.52
N ILE A 251 11.08 -6.67 4.61
CA ILE A 251 12.04 -5.89 3.82
C ILE A 251 13.30 -5.61 4.64
N ILE A 252 14.45 -5.96 4.06
CA ILE A 252 15.77 -5.79 4.66
C ILE A 252 16.48 -4.63 3.95
N SER A 253 16.94 -3.67 4.73
CA SER A 253 17.68 -2.50 4.24
C SER A 253 18.82 -2.17 5.19
N ALA A 254 19.94 -1.69 4.62
CA ALA A 254 21.14 -1.36 5.38
C ALA A 254 21.12 0.08 5.93
N ASP A 255 20.39 0.99 5.27
CA ASP A 255 20.34 2.42 5.54
C ASP A 255 19.27 2.85 6.57
N SER A 256 18.53 1.88 7.12
CA SER A 256 17.49 2.12 8.10
C SER A 256 17.73 1.30 9.36
N MET A 257 17.62 1.96 10.51
CA MET A 257 17.58 1.24 11.78
C MET A 257 16.27 0.43 11.90
N PRO A 258 16.31 -0.78 12.50
CA PRO A 258 15.11 -1.54 12.80
C PRO A 258 14.14 -0.72 13.68
N GLY A 259 12.86 -0.73 13.31
CA GLY A 259 11.81 0.12 13.87
C GLY A 259 10.85 -0.58 14.85
N GLY A 260 11.09 -1.85 15.18
CA GLY A 260 10.28 -2.66 16.09
C GLY A 260 9.26 -3.59 15.40
N GLY A 261 9.45 -3.90 14.12
CA GLY A 261 8.68 -4.92 13.40
C GLY A 261 9.09 -6.36 13.74
N THR A 262 8.25 -7.33 13.38
CA THR A 262 8.51 -8.77 13.62
C THR A 262 9.68 -9.30 12.78
N THR A 263 9.93 -8.75 11.60
CA THR A 263 11.00 -9.17 10.67
C THR A 263 12.33 -8.44 10.92
N ASP A 264 12.37 -7.50 11.87
CA ASP A 264 13.52 -6.62 12.09
C ASP A 264 14.77 -7.35 12.60
N TYR A 265 14.62 -8.57 13.12
CA TYR A 265 15.75 -9.42 13.50
C TYR A 265 16.74 -9.59 12.34
N ALA A 266 16.24 -9.63 11.10
CA ALA A 266 17.03 -9.81 9.89
C ALA A 266 17.83 -8.56 9.48
N VAL A 267 17.56 -7.40 10.08
CA VAL A 267 18.40 -6.19 9.96
C VAL A 267 19.32 -6.07 11.18
N GLN A 268 18.77 -6.28 12.38
CA GLN A 268 19.49 -6.14 13.65
C GLN A 268 20.71 -7.06 13.75
N ILE A 269 20.62 -8.29 13.24
CA ILE A 269 21.74 -9.24 13.24
C ILE A 269 23.00 -8.68 12.57
N PHE A 270 22.87 -7.90 11.49
CA PHE A 270 24.02 -7.31 10.80
C PHE A 270 24.69 -6.21 11.64
N HIS A 271 23.90 -5.36 12.31
CA HIS A 271 24.42 -4.34 13.21
C HIS A 271 25.17 -4.97 14.39
N ASP A 272 24.58 -5.98 15.03
CA ASP A 272 25.14 -6.62 16.21
C ASP A 272 26.34 -7.50 15.86
N ALA A 273 26.30 -8.24 14.75
CA ALA A 273 27.44 -9.00 14.27
C ALA A 273 28.68 -8.12 14.07
N ILE A 274 28.52 -6.92 13.50
CA ILE A 274 29.64 -6.00 13.22
C ILE A 274 30.10 -5.26 14.47
N LYS A 275 29.17 -4.91 15.36
CA LYS A 275 29.48 -4.12 16.56
C LYS A 275 30.07 -4.95 17.70
N THR A 276 29.52 -6.14 17.93
CA THR A 276 29.83 -6.97 19.11
C THR A 276 30.24 -8.39 18.76
N GLY A 277 29.95 -8.87 17.54
CA GLY A 277 30.10 -10.28 17.18
C GLY A 277 29.08 -11.19 17.86
N LYS A 278 28.03 -10.63 18.47
CA LYS A 278 27.02 -11.37 19.24
C LYS A 278 25.63 -10.85 18.95
N PHE A 279 24.70 -11.73 18.60
CA PHE A 279 23.31 -11.38 18.32
C PHE A 279 22.33 -12.23 19.12
N GLU A 280 21.36 -11.59 19.77
CA GLU A 280 20.27 -12.25 20.48
C GLU A 280 19.00 -12.16 19.63
N CYS A 281 18.59 -13.28 19.05
CA CYS A 281 17.40 -13.36 18.21
C CYS A 281 16.14 -13.53 19.06
N ASN A 282 15.10 -12.77 18.73
CA ASN A 282 13.81 -12.78 19.41
C ASN A 282 12.77 -13.73 18.80
N LEU A 283 13.17 -14.55 17.82
CA LEU A 283 12.35 -15.59 17.21
C LEU A 283 13.02 -16.96 17.39
N ARG A 284 12.25 -18.04 17.25
CA ARG A 284 12.80 -19.41 17.25
C ARG A 284 13.70 -19.62 16.02
N PRO A 285 14.78 -20.41 16.14
CA PRO A 285 15.73 -20.70 15.06
C PRO A 285 15.09 -21.27 13.79
N ASP A 286 13.94 -21.94 13.91
CA ASP A 286 13.21 -22.62 12.83
C ASP A 286 12.09 -21.77 12.21
N THR A 287 11.91 -20.52 12.65
CA THR A 287 10.83 -19.64 12.18
C THR A 287 11.11 -19.16 10.75
N ARG A 288 10.51 -19.81 9.74
CA ARG A 288 10.63 -19.40 8.35
C ARG A 288 9.70 -18.24 8.00
N LEU A 289 10.24 -17.19 7.40
CA LEU A 289 9.47 -16.05 6.88
C LEU A 289 9.97 -15.68 5.47
N PRO A 290 9.08 -15.22 4.58
CA PRO A 290 9.50 -14.64 3.31
C PRO A 290 10.12 -13.27 3.56
N MET A 291 11.23 -13.00 2.88
CA MET A 291 12.06 -11.81 3.02
C MET A 291 12.51 -11.30 1.64
N MET A 292 12.86 -10.02 1.55
CA MET A 292 13.33 -9.39 0.31
C MET A 292 14.27 -8.22 0.62
N TYR A 293 15.31 -8.07 -0.20
CA TYR A 293 16.18 -6.90 -0.12
C TYR A 293 15.46 -5.65 -0.65
N ILE A 294 15.74 -4.49 -0.05
CA ILE A 294 15.04 -3.25 -0.39
C ILE A 294 15.14 -2.89 -1.88
N ASP A 295 16.28 -3.11 -2.54
CA ASP A 295 16.43 -2.77 -3.96
C ASP A 295 15.45 -3.57 -4.85
N ASP A 296 15.26 -4.86 -4.56
CA ASP A 296 14.25 -5.70 -5.22
C ASP A 296 12.84 -5.19 -4.97
N CYS A 297 12.52 -4.80 -3.73
CA CYS A 297 11.20 -4.25 -3.38
C CYS A 297 10.89 -2.94 -4.13
N LEU A 298 11.86 -2.01 -4.17
CA LEU A 298 11.72 -0.74 -4.88
C LEU A 298 11.61 -0.94 -6.39
N ARG A 299 12.40 -1.87 -6.94
CA ARG A 299 12.33 -2.25 -8.35
C ARG A 299 10.99 -2.89 -8.71
N ALA A 300 10.51 -3.86 -7.92
CA ALA A 300 9.18 -4.45 -8.07
C ALA A 300 8.07 -3.38 -8.08
N THR A 301 8.15 -2.40 -7.18
CA THR A 301 7.20 -1.28 -7.11
C THR A 301 7.16 -0.50 -8.42
N LEU A 302 8.33 -0.15 -8.96
CA LEU A 302 8.45 0.59 -10.21
C LEU A 302 7.98 -0.24 -11.40
N GLU A 303 8.42 -1.49 -11.50
CA GLU A 303 8.09 -2.41 -12.59
C GLU A 303 6.57 -2.64 -12.67
N VAL A 304 5.90 -2.94 -11.55
CA VAL A 304 4.44 -3.11 -11.57
C VAL A 304 3.71 -1.81 -11.86
N MET A 305 4.28 -0.65 -11.51
CA MET A 305 3.68 0.65 -11.84
C MET A 305 3.85 1.03 -13.31
N GLU A 306 4.88 0.53 -13.98
CA GLU A 306 5.11 0.71 -15.41
C GLU A 306 4.45 -0.36 -16.28
N ALA A 307 4.09 -1.51 -15.70
CA ALA A 307 3.46 -2.61 -16.42
C ALA A 307 2.24 -2.13 -17.24
N PRO A 308 2.06 -2.60 -18.47
CA PRO A 308 0.86 -2.30 -19.24
C PRO A 308 -0.39 -2.84 -18.51
N ALA A 309 -1.47 -2.07 -18.48
CA ALA A 309 -2.65 -2.42 -17.68
C ALA A 309 -3.34 -3.72 -18.16
N GLU A 310 -3.19 -4.03 -19.45
CA GLU A 310 -3.73 -5.19 -20.13
C GLU A 310 -2.98 -6.50 -19.80
N THR A 311 -1.74 -6.44 -19.31
CA THR A 311 -0.99 -7.65 -18.93
C THR A 311 -1.32 -8.10 -17.50
N LEU A 312 -1.84 -7.18 -16.68
CA LEU A 312 -2.16 -7.42 -15.29
C LEU A 312 -3.54 -8.10 -15.16
N SER A 313 -3.54 -9.41 -14.91
CA SER A 313 -4.76 -10.21 -14.75
C SER A 313 -5.50 -9.92 -13.43
N MET A 314 -4.75 -9.47 -12.41
CA MET A 314 -5.25 -9.04 -11.12
C MET A 314 -4.64 -7.70 -10.69
N ARG A 315 -5.03 -7.19 -9.53
CA ARG A 315 -4.57 -5.88 -9.00
C ARG A 315 -3.75 -6.01 -7.71
N THR A 316 -3.78 -7.17 -7.07
CA THR A 316 -3.05 -7.48 -5.85
C THR A 316 -2.19 -8.72 -6.09
N TYR A 317 -0.86 -8.58 -6.01
CA TYR A 317 0.08 -9.68 -6.22
C TYR A 317 0.94 -9.92 -4.99
N ASN A 318 1.24 -11.17 -4.69
CA ASN A 318 2.38 -11.57 -3.89
C ASN A 318 3.66 -11.29 -4.67
N ILE A 319 4.70 -10.86 -3.98
CA ILE A 319 6.05 -10.78 -4.54
C ILE A 319 7.02 -11.51 -3.62
N ASN A 320 7.91 -12.30 -4.19
CA ASN A 320 8.86 -13.09 -3.41
C ASN A 320 10.29 -12.94 -3.94
N ALA A 321 11.24 -13.07 -3.01
CA ALA A 321 12.67 -13.20 -3.30
C ALA A 321 13.21 -14.47 -2.65
N MET A 322 13.17 -14.53 -1.32
CA MET A 322 13.71 -15.63 -0.54
C MET A 322 12.85 -15.91 0.70
N SER A 323 12.99 -17.10 1.26
CA SER A 323 12.37 -17.49 2.54
C SER A 323 13.39 -18.22 3.40
N PHE A 324 13.82 -17.62 4.50
CA PHE A 324 14.84 -18.20 5.39
C PHE A 324 14.38 -18.24 6.85
N THR A 325 15.04 -19.05 7.68
CA THR A 325 14.91 -19.02 9.15
C THR A 325 16.03 -18.19 9.78
N PRO A 326 15.90 -17.75 11.06
CA PRO A 326 17.00 -17.12 11.78
C PRO A 326 18.29 -17.94 11.76
N GLU A 327 18.20 -19.25 11.91
CA GLU A 327 19.34 -20.16 11.88
C GLU A 327 20.03 -20.17 10.51
N GLU A 328 19.28 -20.23 9.41
CA GLU A 328 19.85 -20.19 8.06
C GLU A 328 20.56 -18.87 7.77
N LEU A 329 19.99 -17.74 8.23
CA LEU A 329 20.64 -16.43 8.12
C LEU A 329 21.92 -16.37 8.95
N ALA A 330 21.90 -16.89 10.19
CA ALA A 330 23.09 -16.98 11.04
C ALA A 330 24.20 -17.82 10.40
N GLN A 331 23.85 -18.97 9.82
CA GLN A 331 24.78 -19.84 9.12
C GLN A 331 25.39 -19.17 7.90
N GLU A 332 24.60 -18.42 7.11
CA GLU A 332 25.13 -17.68 5.96
C GLU A 332 26.10 -16.58 6.40
N LEU A 333 25.77 -15.84 7.47
CA LEU A 333 26.66 -14.84 8.06
C LEU A 333 27.96 -15.45 8.59
N GLN A 334 27.88 -16.60 9.26
CA GLN A 334 29.05 -17.29 9.83
C GLN A 334 30.05 -17.76 8.77
N LYS A 335 29.65 -17.93 7.50
CA LYS A 335 30.61 -18.16 6.40
C LYS A 335 31.58 -17.00 6.22
N GLN A 336 31.16 -15.77 6.51
CA GLN A 336 32.00 -14.57 6.43
C GLN A 336 32.47 -14.07 7.80
N MET A 337 31.77 -14.44 8.88
CA MET A 337 32.07 -14.06 10.26
C MET A 337 32.04 -15.29 11.19
N PRO A 338 33.06 -16.16 11.15
CA PRO A 338 33.04 -17.44 11.89
C PRO A 338 32.93 -17.32 13.42
N GLU A 339 33.27 -16.15 13.97
CA GLU A 339 33.20 -15.86 15.40
C GLU A 339 31.84 -15.34 15.86
N LEU A 340 30.87 -15.14 14.95
CA LEU A 340 29.53 -14.66 15.28
C LEU A 340 28.80 -15.66 16.19
N GLU A 341 28.45 -15.23 17.40
CA GLU A 341 27.65 -15.97 18.35
C GLU A 341 26.17 -15.55 18.23
N VAL A 342 25.27 -16.50 18.02
CA VAL A 342 23.83 -16.26 17.95
C VAL A 342 23.12 -17.02 19.06
N THR A 343 22.33 -16.32 19.87
CA THR A 343 21.45 -16.87 20.90
C THR A 343 19.99 -16.62 20.57
N TYR A 344 19.08 -17.35 21.20
CA TYR A 344 17.63 -17.29 20.92
C TYR A 344 16.84 -17.01 22.20
N GLU A 345 16.46 -15.75 22.43
CA GLU A 345 15.59 -15.31 23.52
C GLU A 345 14.21 -14.93 22.95
N VAL A 346 13.34 -15.93 22.80
CA VAL A 346 12.08 -15.81 22.06
C VAL A 346 11.10 -14.83 22.74
N ASP A 347 10.72 -13.77 22.02
CA ASP A 347 9.64 -12.87 22.42
C ASP A 347 8.29 -13.53 22.06
N PRO A 348 7.42 -13.84 23.04
CA PRO A 348 6.18 -14.56 22.80
C PRO A 348 5.19 -13.79 21.91
N VAL A 349 5.21 -12.46 21.94
CA VAL A 349 4.33 -11.61 21.13
C VAL A 349 4.78 -11.65 19.68
N ARG A 350 6.08 -11.43 19.42
CA ARG A 350 6.64 -11.45 18.06
C ARG A 350 6.55 -12.84 17.44
N GLN A 351 6.81 -13.89 18.23
CA GLN A 351 6.71 -15.26 17.76
C GLN A 351 5.27 -15.64 17.37
N ALA A 352 4.27 -15.28 18.16
CA ALA A 352 2.87 -15.57 17.83
C ALA A 352 2.44 -14.86 16.54
N ILE A 353 2.97 -13.66 16.27
CA ILE A 353 2.74 -12.95 15.02
C ILE A 353 3.41 -13.70 13.86
N ALA A 354 4.68 -14.07 13.97
CA ALA A 354 5.41 -14.79 12.93
C ALA A 354 4.77 -16.17 12.62
N ASP A 355 4.32 -16.90 13.63
CA ASP A 355 3.64 -18.19 13.48
C ASP A 355 2.30 -18.07 12.74
N SER A 356 1.69 -16.89 12.77
CA SER A 356 0.45 -16.60 12.04
C SER A 356 0.66 -16.26 10.56
N TRP A 357 1.90 -16.01 10.15
CA TRP A 357 2.24 -15.53 8.81
C TRP A 357 2.69 -16.66 7.86
N PRO A 358 2.59 -16.43 6.54
CA PRO A 358 3.18 -17.26 5.49
C PRO A 358 4.66 -17.58 5.74
N MET A 359 5.08 -18.77 5.33
CA MET A 359 6.50 -19.14 5.29
C MET A 359 7.11 -18.85 3.92
N ASN A 360 6.33 -19.02 2.86
CA ASN A 360 6.76 -18.81 1.48
C ASN A 360 5.60 -18.29 0.63
N PHE A 361 5.86 -17.29 -0.21
CA PHE A 361 4.89 -16.80 -1.19
C PHE A 361 5.03 -17.55 -2.51
N ASP A 362 3.89 -17.92 -3.09
CA ASP A 362 3.79 -18.18 -4.52
C ASP A 362 3.50 -16.83 -5.21
N ASP A 363 4.47 -16.35 -5.98
CA ASP A 363 4.42 -15.11 -6.75
C ASP A 363 4.35 -15.37 -8.26
N SER A 364 3.89 -16.57 -8.67
CA SER A 364 3.84 -16.97 -10.08
C SER A 364 3.08 -15.98 -10.97
N ASN A 365 1.99 -15.38 -10.49
CA ASN A 365 1.24 -14.39 -11.28
C ASN A 365 2.04 -13.11 -11.50
N ALA A 366 2.84 -12.66 -10.52
CA ALA A 366 3.72 -11.50 -10.71
C ALA A 366 4.80 -11.78 -11.78
N ARG A 367 5.34 -12.99 -11.77
CA ARG A 367 6.32 -13.45 -12.77
C ARG A 367 5.72 -13.58 -14.17
N ASN A 368 4.47 -14.03 -14.27
CA ASN A 368 3.79 -14.23 -15.53
C ASN A 368 3.29 -12.92 -16.15
N ASP A 369 2.66 -12.05 -15.35
CA ASP A 369 1.93 -10.88 -15.85
C ASP A 369 2.83 -9.69 -16.15
N TRP A 370 3.94 -9.53 -15.42
CA TRP A 370 4.86 -8.40 -15.58
C TRP A 370 6.33 -8.79 -15.44
N ALA A 371 6.65 -10.08 -15.58
CA ALA A 371 8.02 -10.60 -15.62
C ALA A 371 8.84 -10.33 -14.35
N TRP A 372 8.20 -10.30 -13.18
CA TRP A 372 8.90 -10.16 -11.90
C TRP A 372 10.05 -11.18 -11.76
N LYS A 373 11.22 -10.71 -11.35
CA LYS A 373 12.36 -11.53 -10.97
C LYS A 373 13.14 -10.79 -9.89
N HIS A 374 13.54 -11.48 -8.82
CA HIS A 374 14.44 -10.92 -7.82
C HIS A 374 15.90 -11.01 -8.29
N ASP A 375 16.73 -10.07 -7.84
CA ASP A 375 18.17 -10.03 -8.15
C ASP A 375 19.03 -10.48 -6.96
N TYR A 376 18.47 -10.49 -5.75
CA TYR A 376 19.18 -10.85 -4.53
C TYR A 376 18.56 -12.08 -3.88
N ASP A 377 19.33 -13.16 -3.80
CA ASP A 377 19.14 -14.29 -2.89
C ASP A 377 19.93 -14.11 -1.59
N LEU A 378 19.86 -15.09 -0.68
CA LEU A 378 20.38 -14.97 0.68
C LEU A 378 21.90 -14.68 0.72
N PRO A 379 22.78 -15.36 -0.05
CA PRO A 379 24.21 -15.06 -0.04
C PRO A 379 24.52 -13.62 -0.50
N GLU A 380 23.87 -13.16 -1.57
CA GLU A 380 24.00 -11.85 -2.21
C GLU A 380 23.51 -10.75 -1.28
N LEU A 381 22.41 -10.99 -0.57
CA LEU A 381 21.90 -10.14 0.49
C LEU A 381 22.95 -9.97 1.60
N VAL A 382 23.47 -11.07 2.13
CA VAL A 382 24.46 -11.05 3.23
C VAL A 382 25.71 -10.28 2.79
N GLN A 383 26.22 -10.57 1.60
CA GLN A 383 27.39 -9.89 1.05
C GLN A 383 27.16 -8.38 0.91
N THR A 384 26.01 -7.99 0.38
CA THR A 384 25.63 -6.58 0.18
C THR A 384 25.52 -5.83 1.50
N MET A 385 24.84 -6.42 2.48
CA MET A 385 24.67 -5.83 3.82
C MET A 385 26.03 -5.66 4.52
N LEU A 386 26.89 -6.68 4.52
CA LEU A 386 28.22 -6.59 5.14
C LEU A 386 29.12 -5.55 4.45
N ASN A 387 29.05 -5.43 3.12
CA ASN A 387 29.79 -4.42 2.37
C ASN A 387 29.38 -2.99 2.76
N PHE A 388 28.08 -2.76 2.92
CA PHE A 388 27.55 -1.46 3.33
C PHE A 388 28.13 -1.03 4.70
N PHE A 389 27.98 -1.86 5.72
CA PHE A 389 28.47 -1.54 7.06
C PHE A 389 30.00 -1.52 7.16
N GLY A 390 30.69 -2.34 6.37
CA GLY A 390 32.15 -2.31 6.25
C GLY A 390 32.68 -1.02 5.62
N SER A 391 31.87 -0.34 4.81
CA SER A 391 32.20 0.98 4.24
C SER A 391 31.94 2.11 5.24
N GLU A 392 30.83 2.07 5.99
CA GLU A 392 30.52 3.05 7.04
C GLU A 392 31.56 3.02 8.17
N THR A 393 31.95 1.83 8.63
CA THR A 393 32.93 1.67 9.71
C THR A 393 34.30 2.24 9.31
N ARG A 394 34.67 2.14 8.04
CA ARG A 394 35.89 2.76 7.50
C ARG A 394 35.75 4.28 7.48
N MET A 395 34.65 4.82 6.95
CA MET A 395 34.41 6.26 6.92
C MET A 395 34.34 6.90 8.32
N ALA A 396 33.75 6.21 9.30
CA ALA A 396 33.66 6.68 10.67
C ALA A 396 35.00 6.70 11.43
N ARG A 397 36.04 6.01 10.92
CA ARG A 397 37.41 6.07 11.46
C ARG A 397 38.27 7.18 10.83
N PHE A 398 37.82 7.77 9.73
CA PHE A 398 38.52 8.83 8.99
C PHE A 398 37.96 10.25 9.25
N ASN A 399 36.81 10.35 9.93
CA ASN A 399 36.24 11.58 10.48
C ASN A 399 36.40 11.57 12.00
#